data_AF-A0A0D2TMG3-F1
#
_entry.id   AF-A0A0D2TMG3-F1
#
_cell.length_a   1.000
_cell.length_b   1.000
_cell.length_c   1.000
_cell.angle_alpha   90.00
_cell.angle_beta   90.00
_cell.angle_gamma   90.00
#
_symmetry.space_group_name_H-M   'P 1'
#
loop_
_entity.id
_entity.type
_entity.pdbx_description
1 polymer ?
#
loop_
_entity_poly.entity_id
_entity_poly.type
_entity_poly.pdbx_seq_one_letter_code
_entity_poly.pdbx_strand_id
1 'polypeptide(L)'
;MGSTLKPMSLLPQTLTLLAFSHIVIILSNAETTSDYSTFIFKNCTTNTFTDSTKFHSETLSTFFEELVSKSSQEKFYKTTTGDDNNGISGFFQCRGDLNNNDCYKCITSLPEMLNTLCNKAVSARIQLHGCNVHYEADEFIEERSKFELLHKVCEEKKAVVVEFEEVRDAAFAGVESGVIDGDGYCKENYGLMQVIAECEGDLGPCDCGECVTAALQIAEEECGTSLSGQVYLDSCFISYGYYPDGIPDKFNHERKGGTNNNGKLVAIVLGGAAALFIGYILFLSLKNLGKKEDDF
;
A
#
# COMPACT_ATOMS: atom_id res chain seq x y z
N MET A 1 -0.69 -2.56 -72.66
CA MET A 1 -0.22 -2.86 -71.29
C MET A 1 0.05 -1.54 -70.58
N GLY A 2 -0.74 -1.21 -69.57
CA GLY A 2 -0.57 0.01 -68.79
C GLY A 2 -1.16 -0.21 -67.42
N SER A 3 -0.37 -0.78 -66.51
CA SER A 3 -0.73 -0.95 -65.10
C SER A 3 -0.47 0.37 -64.37
N THR A 4 -1.54 1.08 -64.05
CA THR A 4 -1.53 2.24 -63.16
C THR A 4 -1.28 1.76 -61.72
N LEU A 5 -0.07 2.00 -61.20
CA LEU A 5 0.21 1.85 -59.76
C LEU A 5 -0.59 2.91 -58.99
N LYS A 6 -1.54 2.47 -58.16
CA LYS A 6 -2.17 3.36 -57.17
C LYS A 6 -1.19 3.64 -56.02
N PRO A 7 -1.04 4.91 -55.58
CA PRO A 7 -0.22 5.24 -54.43
C PRO A 7 -0.86 4.68 -53.16
N MET A 8 -0.09 3.89 -52.42
CA MET A 8 -0.50 3.33 -51.13
C MET A 8 -0.53 4.47 -50.10
N SER A 9 -1.73 4.82 -49.63
CA SER A 9 -1.94 5.88 -48.64
C SER A 9 -1.20 5.54 -47.34
N LEU A 10 -0.24 6.40 -46.94
CA LEU A 10 0.59 6.26 -45.73
C LEU A 10 -0.13 6.73 -44.45
N LEU A 11 -1.21 7.50 -44.58
CA LEU A 11 -2.00 8.05 -43.47
C LEU A 11 -2.59 7.00 -42.49
N PRO A 12 -3.21 5.90 -42.95
CA PRO A 12 -3.79 4.90 -42.05
C PRO A 12 -2.73 4.07 -41.31
N GLN A 13 -1.49 3.99 -41.83
CA GLN A 13 -0.39 3.26 -41.22
C GLN A 13 0.28 4.05 -40.09
N THR A 14 0.37 5.38 -40.21
CA THR A 14 0.90 6.23 -39.14
C THR A 14 -0.08 6.33 -37.96
N LEU A 15 -1.39 6.34 -38.24
CA LEU A 15 -2.43 6.39 -37.19
C LEU A 15 -2.45 5.13 -36.31
N THR A 16 -2.25 3.94 -36.91
CA THR A 16 -2.21 2.68 -36.16
C THR A 16 -0.95 2.53 -35.32
N LEU A 17 0.20 3.01 -35.81
CA LEU A 17 1.46 3.05 -35.04
C LEU A 17 1.37 3.98 -33.83
N LEU A 18 0.77 5.17 -33.99
CA LEU A 18 0.54 6.11 -32.90
C LEU A 18 -0.40 5.54 -31.84
N ALA A 19 -1.50 4.90 -32.26
CA ALA A 19 -2.43 4.22 -31.35
C ALA A 19 -1.74 3.11 -30.55
N PHE A 20 -0.92 2.28 -31.20
CA PHE A 20 -0.14 1.23 -30.51
C PHE A 20 0.88 1.81 -29.52
N SER A 21 1.57 2.89 -29.89
CA SER A 21 2.48 3.62 -28.99
C SER A 21 1.77 4.11 -27.73
N HIS A 22 0.59 4.72 -27.88
CA HIS A 22 -0.20 5.19 -26.73
C HIS A 22 -0.68 4.05 -25.84
N ILE A 23 -1.08 2.91 -26.42
CA ILE A 23 -1.50 1.72 -25.66
C ILE A 23 -0.33 1.12 -24.86
N VAL A 24 0.88 1.08 -25.42
CA VAL A 24 2.09 0.62 -24.72
C VAL A 24 2.47 1.56 -23.57
N ILE A 25 2.34 2.87 -23.75
CA ILE A 25 2.58 3.87 -22.69
C ILE A 25 1.54 3.70 -21.56
N ILE A 26 0.26 3.52 -21.90
CA ILE A 26 -0.81 3.31 -20.90
C ILE A 26 -0.58 2.00 -20.11
N LEU A 27 -0.14 0.93 -20.77
CA LEU A 27 0.18 -0.35 -20.11
C LEU A 27 1.45 -0.31 -19.26
N SER A 28 2.39 0.59 -19.56
CA SER A 28 3.63 0.76 -18.78
C SER A 28 3.39 1.50 -17.45
N ASN A 29 2.29 2.26 -17.36
CA ASN A 29 1.94 3.07 -16.20
C ASN A 29 0.90 2.40 -15.28
N ALA A 30 0.63 1.11 -15.47
CA ALA A 30 -0.12 0.35 -14.48
C ALA A 30 0.77 0.17 -13.25
N GLU A 31 0.76 1.15 -12.34
CA GLU A 31 1.33 0.99 -11.01
C GLU A 31 0.67 -0.23 -10.35
N THR A 32 1.48 -1.26 -10.07
CA THR A 32 1.08 -2.31 -9.15
C THR A 32 0.72 -1.62 -7.85
N THR A 33 -0.56 -1.60 -7.47
CA THR A 33 -1.01 -1.08 -6.17
C THR A 33 -0.15 -1.73 -5.11
N SER A 34 0.76 -0.94 -4.54
CA SER A 34 1.64 -1.41 -3.50
C SER A 34 0.79 -1.78 -2.29
N ASP A 35 1.00 -2.97 -1.75
CA ASP A 35 0.27 -3.49 -0.59
C ASP A 35 0.17 -2.48 0.57
N TYR A 36 1.14 -1.58 0.72
CA TYR A 36 1.19 -0.58 1.79
C TYR A 36 0.22 0.62 1.66
N SER A 37 -0.33 0.91 0.47
CA SER A 37 -1.15 2.12 0.25
C SER A 37 -2.66 1.89 0.36
N THR A 38 -3.08 0.66 0.69
CA THR A 38 -4.50 0.30 0.82
C THR A 38 -5.11 1.00 2.03
N PHE A 39 -6.23 1.70 1.84
CA PHE A 39 -6.97 2.34 2.92
C PHE A 39 -7.58 1.33 3.89
N ILE A 40 -7.43 1.57 5.20
CA ILE A 40 -8.02 0.74 6.26
C ILE A 40 -9.17 1.49 6.94
N PHE A 41 -8.85 2.57 7.67
CA PHE A 41 -9.85 3.35 8.38
C PHE A 41 -9.44 4.82 8.52
N LYS A 42 -10.42 5.64 8.91
CA LYS A 42 -10.23 7.02 9.32
C LYS A 42 -10.98 7.28 10.62
N ASN A 43 -10.45 8.17 11.45
CA ASN A 43 -11.15 8.78 12.55
C ASN A 43 -10.93 10.30 12.45
N CYS A 44 -11.99 11.09 12.41
CA CYS A 44 -11.86 12.55 12.31
C CYS A 44 -12.93 13.22 13.17
N THR A 45 -12.57 14.33 13.81
CA THR A 45 -13.53 15.16 14.54
C THR A 45 -14.55 15.79 13.60
N THR A 46 -15.74 16.09 14.12
CA THR A 46 -16.76 16.86 13.38
C THR A 46 -16.39 18.34 13.27
N ASN A 47 -15.61 18.85 14.23
CA ASN A 47 -15.12 20.22 14.20
C ASN A 47 -14.06 20.34 13.12
N THR A 48 -14.17 21.39 12.31
CA THR A 48 -13.24 21.69 11.23
C THR A 48 -12.58 23.04 11.48
N PHE A 49 -11.40 23.25 10.91
CA PHE A 49 -10.86 24.59 10.81
C PHE A 49 -11.85 25.46 10.03
N THR A 50 -12.40 26.49 10.67
CA THR A 50 -13.33 27.41 10.01
C THR A 50 -12.57 28.31 9.04
N ASP A 51 -13.20 28.70 7.92
CA ASP A 51 -12.59 29.58 6.89
C ASP A 51 -12.05 30.91 7.45
N SER A 52 -12.47 31.31 8.65
CA SER A 52 -11.94 32.49 9.37
C SER A 52 -10.52 32.33 9.92
N THR A 53 -9.92 31.14 9.84
CA THR A 53 -8.58 30.85 10.41
C THR A 53 -7.59 30.43 9.33
N LYS A 54 -7.21 31.38 8.46
CA LYS A 54 -6.15 31.19 7.45
C LYS A 54 -4.87 30.56 8.04
N PHE A 55 -4.59 30.84 9.32
CA PHE A 55 -3.43 30.35 10.06
C PHE A 55 -3.36 28.82 10.16
N HIS A 56 -4.45 28.12 10.54
CA HIS A 56 -4.38 26.66 10.68
C HIS A 56 -4.17 25.93 9.36
N SER A 57 -4.68 26.46 8.25
CA SER A 57 -4.45 25.85 6.93
C SER A 57 -2.98 25.93 6.51
N GLU A 58 -2.28 27.03 6.83
CA GLU A 58 -0.85 27.20 6.55
C GLU A 58 0.00 26.36 7.51
N THR A 59 -0.35 26.32 8.79
CA THR A 59 0.31 25.45 9.79
C THR A 59 0.17 23.98 9.41
N LEU A 60 -1.04 23.53 9.02
CA LEU A 60 -1.28 22.13 8.65
C LEU A 60 -0.50 21.74 7.39
N SER A 61 -0.37 22.64 6.41
CA SER A 61 0.48 22.42 5.23
C SER A 61 1.94 22.23 5.64
N THR A 62 2.45 23.13 6.49
CA THR A 62 3.84 23.08 6.98
C THR A 62 4.11 21.80 7.77
N PHE A 63 3.17 21.40 8.63
CA PHE A 63 3.21 20.14 9.37
C PHE A 63 3.35 18.94 8.44
N PHE A 64 2.49 18.82 7.41
CA PHE A 64 2.59 17.71 6.45
C PHE A 64 3.87 17.74 5.60
N GLU A 65 4.34 18.93 5.21
CA GLU A 65 5.63 19.06 4.51
C GLU A 65 6.79 18.51 5.37
N GLU A 66 6.77 18.80 6.67
CA GLU A 66 7.75 18.28 7.62
C GLU A 66 7.66 16.76 7.76
N LEU A 67 6.45 16.21 7.96
CA LEU A 67 6.23 14.75 8.06
C LEU A 67 6.68 14.02 6.79
N VAL A 68 6.30 14.52 5.61
CA VAL A 68 6.71 13.95 4.31
C VAL A 68 8.22 13.99 4.16
N SER A 69 8.86 15.11 4.48
CA SER A 69 10.33 15.23 4.45
C SER A 69 11.00 14.18 5.34
N LYS A 70 10.51 14.02 6.57
CA LYS A 70 11.06 13.10 7.57
C LYS A 70 10.85 11.61 7.25
N SER A 71 9.76 11.26 6.57
CA SER A 71 9.47 9.88 6.16
C SER A 71 10.49 9.26 5.20
N SER A 72 11.34 10.08 4.58
CA SER A 72 12.47 9.61 3.75
C SER A 72 13.65 9.07 4.57
N GLN A 73 13.66 9.31 5.88
CA GLN A 73 14.79 8.99 6.77
C GLN A 73 14.35 8.15 7.98
N GLU A 74 13.15 8.39 8.48
CA GLU A 74 12.65 7.83 9.74
C GLU A 74 11.35 7.05 9.50
N LYS A 75 11.05 6.08 10.38
CA LYS A 75 9.79 5.30 10.35
C LYS A 75 8.70 5.87 11.21
N PHE A 76 9.09 6.61 12.23
CA PHE A 76 8.21 7.30 13.15
C PHE A 76 8.80 8.67 13.39
N TYR A 77 7.95 9.70 13.39
CA TYR A 77 8.34 11.05 13.72
C TYR A 77 7.14 11.79 14.28
N LYS A 78 7.33 12.45 15.43
CA LYS A 78 6.34 13.23 16.14
C LYS A 78 6.83 14.67 16.25
N THR A 79 5.97 15.63 15.94
CA THR A 79 6.32 17.05 15.93
C THR A 79 5.12 17.91 16.27
N THR A 80 5.42 19.16 16.61
CA THR A 80 4.44 20.23 16.79
C THR A 80 4.86 21.39 15.91
N THR A 81 3.92 21.90 15.11
CA THR A 81 4.13 23.05 14.21
C THR A 81 3.13 24.15 14.56
N GLY A 82 3.56 25.41 14.56
CA GLY A 82 2.68 26.56 14.84
C GLY A 82 3.14 27.38 16.04
N ASP A 83 2.31 28.36 16.44
CA ASP A 83 2.47 29.14 17.66
C ASP A 83 1.49 28.68 18.75
N ASP A 84 1.59 29.26 19.95
CA ASP A 84 0.80 28.86 21.13
C ASP A 84 -0.72 28.87 20.92
N ASN A 85 -1.25 29.57 19.90
CA ASN A 85 -2.68 29.65 19.61
C ASN A 85 -3.10 28.89 18.33
N ASN A 86 -2.14 28.43 17.53
CA ASN A 86 -2.44 27.74 16.26
C ASN A 86 -1.58 26.48 16.07
N GLY A 87 -1.10 25.91 17.17
CA GLY A 87 -0.27 24.72 17.20
C GLY A 87 -1.02 23.48 16.71
N ILE A 88 -0.32 22.66 15.94
CA ILE A 88 -0.76 21.35 15.48
C ILE A 88 0.30 20.34 15.89
N SER A 89 -0.10 19.39 16.72
CA SER A 89 0.73 18.29 17.16
C SER A 89 0.31 17.00 16.47
N GLY A 90 1.26 16.13 16.19
CA GLY A 90 0.95 14.85 15.59
C GLY A 90 2.18 14.07 15.17
N PHE A 91 1.94 12.95 14.49
CA PHE A 91 2.99 12.06 14.04
C PHE A 91 2.62 11.34 12.74
N PHE A 92 3.64 10.83 12.06
CA PHE A 92 3.46 9.72 11.13
C PHE A 92 4.11 8.45 11.68
N GLN A 93 3.60 7.31 11.24
CA GLN A 93 4.27 6.03 11.42
C GLN A 93 4.14 5.16 10.18
N CYS A 94 5.25 4.60 9.73
CA CYS A 94 5.32 3.59 8.69
C CYS A 94 5.57 2.23 9.32
N ARG A 95 4.97 1.19 8.75
CA ARG A 95 5.16 -0.18 9.19
C ARG A 95 6.64 -0.56 9.19
N GLY A 96 7.09 -1.21 10.25
CA GLY A 96 8.51 -1.47 10.51
C GLY A 96 9.25 -2.24 9.41
N ASP A 97 8.56 -3.06 8.60
CA ASP A 97 9.17 -3.81 7.49
C ASP A 97 9.30 -3.04 6.16
N LEU A 98 8.85 -1.79 6.09
CA LEU A 98 9.01 -0.97 4.88
C LEU A 98 10.42 -0.39 4.78
N ASN A 99 10.93 -0.21 3.56
CA ASN A 99 12.11 0.66 3.35
C ASN A 99 11.70 2.14 3.33
N ASN A 100 12.65 3.07 3.45
CA ASN A 100 12.34 4.49 3.57
C ASN A 100 11.69 5.10 2.32
N ASN A 101 11.99 4.57 1.14
CA ASN A 101 11.35 5.01 -0.10
C ASN A 101 9.87 4.63 -0.13
N ASP A 102 9.52 3.43 0.32
CA ASP A 102 8.13 2.97 0.38
C ASP A 102 7.35 3.70 1.49
N CYS A 103 8.00 3.95 2.63
CA CYS A 103 7.46 4.81 3.68
C CYS A 103 7.16 6.21 3.15
N TYR A 104 8.14 6.86 2.50
CA TYR A 104 7.96 8.17 1.88
C TYR A 104 6.78 8.22 0.91
N LYS A 105 6.66 7.23 0.03
CA LYS A 105 5.52 7.13 -0.90
C LYS A 105 4.18 6.99 -0.17
N CYS A 106 4.14 6.17 0.88
CA CYS A 106 2.94 5.97 1.68
C CYS A 106 2.51 7.28 2.36
N ILE A 107 3.42 7.96 3.05
CA ILE A 107 3.15 9.24 3.74
C ILE A 107 2.76 10.35 2.76
N THR A 108 3.38 10.41 1.58
CA THR A 108 3.08 11.44 0.56
C THR A 108 1.61 11.42 0.11
N SER A 109 0.94 10.26 0.14
CA SER A 109 -0.48 10.17 -0.25
C SER A 109 -1.47 10.64 0.84
N LEU A 110 -1.06 10.67 2.11
CA LEU A 110 -1.97 10.89 3.24
C LEU A 110 -2.58 12.32 3.28
N PRO A 111 -1.84 13.41 2.99
CA PRO A 111 -2.41 14.76 3.06
C PRO A 111 -3.61 14.97 2.13
N GLU A 112 -3.54 14.48 0.90
CA GLU A 112 -4.65 14.56 -0.07
C GLU A 112 -5.85 13.71 0.36
N MET A 113 -5.59 12.50 0.85
CA MET A 113 -6.62 11.62 1.38
C MET A 113 -7.32 12.23 2.60
N LEU A 114 -6.58 12.81 3.53
CA LEU A 114 -7.13 13.51 4.70
C LEU A 114 -8.02 14.67 4.31
N ASN A 115 -7.60 15.50 3.35
CA ASN A 115 -8.42 16.61 2.85
C ASN A 115 -9.76 16.11 2.29
N THR A 116 -9.73 15.00 1.55
CA THR A 116 -10.91 14.42 0.92
C THR A 116 -11.82 13.70 1.94
N LEU A 117 -11.23 12.99 2.90
CA LEU A 117 -11.94 12.08 3.80
C LEU A 117 -12.34 12.72 5.14
N CYS A 118 -11.62 13.74 5.60
CA CYS A 118 -11.82 14.38 6.90
C CYS A 118 -12.16 15.88 6.80
N ASN A 119 -12.30 16.46 5.60
CA ASN A 119 -12.78 17.84 5.39
C ASN A 119 -12.11 18.89 6.30
N LYS A 120 -10.77 18.84 6.45
CA LYS A 120 -10.00 19.74 7.34
C LYS A 120 -10.47 19.73 8.80
N ALA A 121 -10.78 18.55 9.32
CA ALA A 121 -11.04 18.34 10.74
C ALA A 121 -9.89 18.88 11.61
N VAL A 122 -10.21 19.34 12.83
CA VAL A 122 -9.19 19.84 13.78
C VAL A 122 -8.35 18.70 14.39
N SER A 123 -8.88 17.48 14.40
CA SER A 123 -8.13 16.26 14.65
C SER A 123 -8.53 15.18 13.64
N ALA A 124 -7.53 14.47 13.11
CA ALA A 124 -7.76 13.36 12.20
C ALA A 124 -6.64 12.32 12.21
N ARG A 125 -7.05 11.06 12.16
CA ARG A 125 -6.23 9.87 11.95
C ARG A 125 -6.64 9.16 10.67
N ILE A 126 -5.68 8.81 9.83
CA ILE A 126 -5.87 7.88 8.71
C ILE A 126 -4.85 6.76 8.81
N GLN A 127 -5.33 5.54 8.64
CA GLN A 127 -4.53 4.33 8.55
C GLN A 127 -4.61 3.75 7.14
N LEU A 128 -3.45 3.58 6.52
CA LEU A 128 -3.22 2.70 5.38
C LEU A 128 -2.53 1.42 5.85
N HIS A 129 -2.49 0.39 5.01
CA HIS A 129 -1.91 -0.90 5.39
C HIS A 129 -0.42 -0.81 5.80
N GLY A 130 0.34 0.14 5.26
CA GLY A 130 1.76 0.31 5.59
C GLY A 130 2.14 1.62 6.24
N CYS A 131 1.22 2.55 6.47
CA CYS A 131 1.52 3.77 7.20
C CYS A 131 0.27 4.42 7.76
N ASN A 132 0.45 5.29 8.75
CA ASN A 132 -0.60 6.13 9.32
C ASN A 132 -0.08 7.53 9.63
N VAL A 133 -1.02 8.44 9.77
CA VAL A 133 -0.79 9.77 10.31
C VAL A 133 -1.91 10.12 11.28
N HIS A 134 -1.56 10.79 12.36
CA HIS A 134 -2.51 11.36 13.30
C HIS A 134 -2.06 12.80 13.62
N TYR A 135 -2.98 13.75 13.57
CA TYR A 135 -2.74 15.11 14.02
C TYR A 135 -3.93 15.64 14.79
N GLU A 136 -3.65 16.62 15.64
CA GLU A 136 -4.61 17.31 16.48
C GLU A 136 -4.15 18.76 16.69
N ALA A 137 -5.09 19.70 16.60
CA ALA A 137 -4.83 21.08 16.99
C ALA A 137 -4.69 21.17 18.52
N ASP A 138 -3.68 21.88 19.00
CA ASP A 138 -3.29 21.89 20.42
C ASP A 138 -4.41 22.38 21.35
N GLU A 139 -5.27 23.27 20.86
CA GLU A 139 -6.45 23.77 21.58
C GLU A 139 -7.54 22.70 21.82
N PHE A 140 -7.43 21.56 21.14
CA PHE A 140 -8.45 20.51 21.10
C PHE A 140 -7.92 19.15 21.60
N ILE A 141 -6.72 19.09 22.19
CA ILE A 141 -6.13 17.83 22.66
C ILE A 141 -7.06 17.11 23.64
N GLU A 142 -7.67 16.01 23.17
CA GLU A 142 -8.51 15.15 23.98
C GLU A 142 -7.68 14.07 24.71
N GLU A 143 -8.01 13.81 25.97
CA GLU A 143 -7.41 12.70 26.74
C GLU A 143 -8.00 11.37 26.25
N ARG A 144 -7.22 10.61 25.48
CA ARG A 144 -7.64 9.33 24.89
C ARG A 144 -7.08 8.14 25.67
N SER A 145 -7.85 7.06 25.74
CA SER A 145 -7.37 5.81 26.33
C SER A 145 -6.40 5.13 25.36
N LYS A 146 -5.18 4.81 25.83
CA LYS A 146 -4.14 4.14 25.02
C LYS A 146 -4.62 2.85 24.34
N PHE A 147 -5.57 2.16 24.96
CA PHE A 147 -6.09 0.87 24.51
C PHE A 147 -7.52 0.96 23.95
N GLU A 148 -7.97 2.16 23.57
CA GLU A 148 -9.25 2.32 22.88
C GLU A 148 -9.25 1.59 21.53
N LEU A 149 -10.27 0.76 21.29
CA LEU A 149 -10.45 0.08 20.01
C LEU A 149 -10.90 1.07 18.93
N LEU A 150 -10.03 1.33 17.96
CA LEU A 150 -10.30 2.23 16.84
C LEU A 150 -10.94 1.53 15.65
N HIS A 151 -10.43 0.34 15.30
CA HIS A 151 -10.91 -0.41 14.13
C HIS A 151 -10.61 -1.90 14.24
N LYS A 152 -11.44 -2.72 13.60
CA LYS A 152 -11.26 -4.17 13.55
C LYS A 152 -11.78 -4.74 12.23
N VAL A 153 -11.04 -5.68 11.67
CA VAL A 153 -11.43 -6.48 10.50
C VAL A 153 -11.23 -7.95 10.84
N CYS A 154 -12.26 -8.78 10.63
CA CYS A 154 -12.13 -10.24 10.68
C CYS A 154 -12.54 -10.80 9.32
N GLU A 155 -11.79 -11.75 8.76
CA GLU A 155 -12.20 -12.46 7.55
C GLU A 155 -13.45 -13.32 7.80
N GLU A 156 -14.27 -13.53 6.77
CA GLU A 156 -15.41 -14.44 6.85
C GLU A 156 -15.00 -15.83 7.35
N LYS A 157 -15.76 -16.33 8.33
CA LYS A 157 -15.47 -17.59 9.04
C LYS A 157 -15.32 -18.75 8.07
N LYS A 158 -14.10 -19.31 7.98
CA LYS A 158 -13.79 -20.44 7.09
C LYS A 158 -13.07 -21.61 7.77
N ALA A 159 -12.69 -21.53 9.04
CA ALA A 159 -11.87 -22.58 9.62
C ALA A 159 -12.69 -23.68 10.32
N VAL A 160 -12.82 -24.84 9.67
CA VAL A 160 -12.61 -26.12 10.35
C VAL A 160 -11.22 -26.59 9.94
N VAL A 161 -10.20 -25.87 10.41
CA VAL A 161 -8.80 -26.28 10.28
C VAL A 161 -8.43 -26.87 11.63
N VAL A 162 -8.10 -28.16 11.66
CA VAL A 162 -7.63 -28.85 12.87
C VAL A 162 -6.37 -28.13 13.37
N GLU A 163 -6.25 -27.89 14.67
CA GLU A 163 -5.13 -27.19 15.33
C GLU A 163 -4.97 -25.68 15.02
N PHE A 164 -5.94 -25.03 14.36
CA PHE A 164 -5.83 -23.58 14.10
C PHE A 164 -5.71 -22.74 15.38
N GLU A 165 -6.52 -23.05 16.39
CA GLU A 165 -6.51 -22.32 17.68
C GLU A 165 -5.16 -22.46 18.38
N GLU A 166 -4.60 -23.69 18.45
CA GLU A 166 -3.28 -23.92 19.06
C GLU A 166 -2.16 -23.20 18.30
N VAL A 167 -2.20 -23.19 16.97
CA VAL A 167 -1.24 -22.46 16.12
C VAL A 167 -1.36 -20.96 16.34
N ARG A 168 -2.59 -20.44 16.44
CA ARG A 168 -2.86 -19.01 16.68
C ARG A 168 -2.33 -18.58 18.04
N ASP A 169 -2.67 -19.30 19.09
CA ASP A 169 -2.33 -18.92 20.47
C ASP A 169 -0.80 -18.95 20.66
N ALA A 170 -0.11 -19.92 20.04
CA ALA A 170 1.35 -19.96 20.02
C ALA A 170 1.98 -18.81 19.22
N ALA A 171 1.38 -18.42 18.08
CA ALA A 171 1.84 -17.28 17.30
C ALA A 171 1.66 -15.94 18.05
N PHE A 172 0.54 -15.80 18.77
CA PHE A 172 0.21 -14.62 19.58
C PHE A 172 1.21 -14.47 20.73
N ALA A 173 1.48 -15.54 21.48
CA ALA A 173 2.49 -15.51 22.54
C ALA A 173 3.90 -15.13 22.02
N GLY A 174 4.25 -15.55 20.80
CA GLY A 174 5.50 -15.17 20.15
C GLY A 174 5.61 -13.66 19.89
N VAL A 175 4.54 -13.03 19.38
CA VAL A 175 4.56 -11.62 19.02
C VAL A 175 4.56 -10.70 20.24
N GLU A 176 3.94 -11.10 21.36
CA GLU A 176 3.95 -10.35 22.62
C GLU A 176 5.37 -10.13 23.14
N SER A 177 6.21 -11.17 23.08
CA SER A 177 7.62 -11.05 23.49
C SER A 177 8.42 -10.27 22.44
N GLY A 178 8.18 -10.55 21.17
CA GLY A 178 8.94 -9.95 20.08
C GLY A 178 8.73 -8.45 19.92
N VAL A 179 7.57 -7.89 20.29
CA VAL A 179 7.33 -6.43 20.19
C VAL A 179 8.12 -5.65 21.24
N ILE A 180 8.37 -6.25 22.41
CA ILE A 180 9.17 -5.64 23.49
C ILE A 180 10.66 -5.64 23.10
N ASP A 181 11.15 -6.73 22.51
CA ASP A 181 12.53 -6.87 22.06
C ASP A 181 12.82 -6.14 20.74
N GLY A 182 11.78 -5.94 19.92
CA GLY A 182 11.84 -5.35 18.57
C GLY A 182 11.55 -3.85 18.52
N ASP A 183 11.76 -3.13 19.62
CA ASP A 183 11.52 -1.68 19.73
C ASP A 183 10.13 -1.26 19.21
N GLY A 184 9.09 -2.03 19.55
CA GLY A 184 7.71 -1.72 19.19
C GLY A 184 7.23 -2.31 17.85
N TYR A 185 8.06 -3.04 17.08
CA TYR A 185 7.62 -3.74 15.87
C TYR A 185 8.05 -5.20 15.87
N CYS A 186 7.11 -6.10 15.60
CA CYS A 186 7.38 -7.52 15.48
C CYS A 186 6.59 -8.15 14.33
N LYS A 187 7.26 -8.98 13.55
CA LYS A 187 6.66 -9.79 12.49
C LYS A 187 7.20 -11.20 12.58
N GLU A 188 6.36 -12.12 12.98
CA GLU A 188 6.72 -13.50 13.25
C GLU A 188 5.88 -14.47 12.43
N ASN A 189 6.47 -15.63 12.15
CA ASN A 189 5.79 -16.73 11.50
C ASN A 189 5.80 -17.95 12.44
N TYR A 190 4.63 -18.47 12.77
CA TYR A 190 4.49 -19.73 13.50
C TYR A 190 3.76 -20.74 12.62
N GLY A 191 4.51 -21.71 12.11
CA GLY A 191 4.01 -22.65 11.10
C GLY A 191 3.54 -21.92 9.83
N LEU A 192 2.24 -21.99 9.55
CA LEU A 192 1.59 -21.34 8.41
C LEU A 192 0.86 -20.03 8.79
N MET A 193 0.99 -19.58 10.04
CA MET A 193 0.43 -18.32 10.48
C MET A 193 1.51 -17.23 10.53
N GLN A 194 1.20 -16.06 9.99
CA GLN A 194 1.97 -14.85 10.18
C GLN A 194 1.23 -13.92 11.12
N VAL A 195 1.95 -13.29 12.04
CA VAL A 195 1.45 -12.25 12.93
C VAL A 195 2.37 -11.04 12.85
N ILE A 196 1.78 -9.87 12.74
CA ILE A 196 2.45 -8.57 12.83
C ILE A 196 1.85 -7.86 14.04
N ALA A 197 2.69 -7.33 14.91
CA ALA A 197 2.31 -6.40 15.96
C ALA A 197 3.17 -5.15 15.85
N GLU A 198 2.56 -3.99 16.07
CA GLU A 198 3.27 -2.71 16.04
C GLU A 198 2.65 -1.73 17.03
N CYS A 199 3.49 -1.12 17.85
CA CYS A 199 3.16 -0.05 18.80
C CYS A 199 3.45 1.32 18.19
N GLU A 200 2.79 2.37 18.69
CA GLU A 200 3.17 3.75 18.40
C GLU A 200 4.63 3.98 18.81
N GLY A 201 5.41 4.65 17.96
CA GLY A 201 6.88 4.68 18.12
C GLY A 201 7.42 5.42 19.35
N ASP A 202 6.60 6.17 20.08
CA ASP A 202 6.96 6.78 21.36
C ASP A 202 6.39 6.06 22.59
N LEU A 203 5.73 4.90 22.38
CA LEU A 203 5.17 4.09 23.45
C LEU A 203 6.28 3.31 24.16
N GLY A 204 6.32 3.40 25.50
CA GLY A 204 7.29 2.66 26.30
C GLY A 204 7.08 1.13 26.22
N PRO A 205 8.12 0.32 26.47
CA PRO A 205 8.07 -1.13 26.26
C PRO A 205 6.98 -1.84 27.08
N CYS A 206 6.75 -1.40 28.34
CA CYS A 206 5.68 -1.95 29.17
C CYS A 206 4.29 -1.65 28.60
N ASP A 207 4.03 -0.38 28.28
CA ASP A 207 2.75 0.05 27.68
C ASP A 207 2.52 -0.61 26.31
N CYS A 208 3.59 -0.83 25.55
CA CYS A 208 3.56 -1.52 24.26
C CYS A 208 3.14 -2.98 24.41
N GLY A 209 3.76 -3.72 25.35
CA GLY A 209 3.35 -5.08 25.68
C GLY A 209 1.88 -5.15 26.10
N GLU A 210 1.44 -4.26 27.00
CA GLU A 210 0.04 -4.20 27.44
C GLU A 210 -0.94 -3.91 26.29
N CYS A 211 -0.59 -2.98 25.40
CA CYS A 211 -1.41 -2.66 24.23
C CYS A 211 -1.58 -3.86 23.31
N VAL A 212 -0.47 -4.54 22.98
CA VAL A 212 -0.49 -5.69 22.07
C VAL A 212 -1.27 -6.84 22.69
N THR A 213 -1.08 -7.13 23.99
CA THR A 213 -1.88 -8.14 24.70
C THR A 213 -3.38 -7.83 24.65
N ALA A 214 -3.77 -6.57 24.87
CA ALA A 214 -5.17 -6.16 24.75
C ALA A 214 -5.73 -6.36 23.33
N ALA A 215 -4.93 -6.04 22.30
CA ALA A 215 -5.33 -6.23 20.91
C ALA A 215 -5.47 -7.73 20.55
N LEU A 216 -4.58 -8.59 21.04
CA LEU A 216 -4.64 -10.05 20.86
C LEU A 216 -5.87 -10.64 21.53
N GLN A 217 -6.20 -10.22 22.75
CA GLN A 217 -7.42 -10.63 23.44
C GLN A 217 -8.68 -10.27 22.64
N ILE A 218 -8.75 -9.06 22.09
CA ILE A 218 -9.87 -8.65 21.21
C ILE A 218 -9.94 -9.52 19.95
N ALA A 219 -8.79 -9.88 19.36
CA ALA A 219 -8.77 -10.80 18.21
C ALA A 219 -9.28 -12.19 18.57
N GLU A 220 -8.93 -12.74 19.74
CA GLU A 220 -9.44 -14.04 20.20
C GLU A 220 -10.96 -14.01 20.43
N GLU A 221 -11.44 -13.00 21.16
CA GLU A 221 -12.85 -12.88 21.54
C GLU A 221 -13.74 -12.57 20.32
N GLU A 222 -13.27 -11.68 19.43
CA GLU A 222 -14.12 -11.14 18.37
C GLU A 222 -13.82 -11.68 16.96
N CYS A 223 -12.61 -12.21 16.73
CA CYS A 223 -12.20 -12.80 15.45
C CYS A 223 -11.74 -14.28 15.57
N GLY A 224 -11.98 -14.95 16.69
CA GLY A 224 -11.35 -16.24 17.01
C GLY A 224 -11.52 -17.39 15.99
N THR A 225 -12.55 -17.34 15.13
CA THR A 225 -12.80 -18.35 14.07
C THR A 225 -12.42 -17.88 12.66
N SER A 226 -11.88 -16.67 12.54
CA SER A 226 -11.44 -16.07 11.29
C SER A 226 -9.98 -16.43 11.04
N LEU A 227 -9.66 -16.89 9.83
CA LEU A 227 -8.29 -17.29 9.43
C LEU A 227 -7.33 -16.09 9.33
N SER A 228 -7.88 -14.89 9.16
CA SER A 228 -7.14 -13.66 9.20
C SER A 228 -7.96 -12.55 9.88
N GLY A 229 -7.26 -11.59 10.45
CA GLY A 229 -7.88 -10.46 11.13
C GLY A 229 -6.88 -9.36 11.45
N GLN A 230 -7.40 -8.17 11.72
CA GLN A 230 -6.64 -6.99 12.09
C GLN A 230 -7.38 -6.27 13.21
N VAL A 231 -6.66 -5.88 14.26
CA VAL A 231 -7.19 -5.11 15.40
C VAL A 231 -6.31 -3.88 15.56
N TYR A 232 -6.92 -2.70 15.54
CA TYR A 232 -6.26 -1.41 15.68
C TYR A 232 -6.76 -0.74 16.95
N LEU A 233 -5.87 -0.60 17.93
CA LEU A 233 -6.08 0.23 19.11
C LEU A 233 -5.44 1.61 18.90
N ASP A 234 -5.62 2.54 19.84
CA ASP A 234 -5.06 3.87 19.69
C ASP A 234 -3.52 3.87 19.63
N SER A 235 -2.87 3.07 20.48
CA SER A 235 -1.40 3.05 20.57
C SER A 235 -0.73 1.79 20.00
N CYS A 236 -1.46 0.86 19.38
CA CYS A 236 -0.89 -0.30 18.70
C CYS A 236 -1.86 -0.96 17.72
N PHE A 237 -1.36 -1.85 16.87
CA PHE A 237 -2.21 -2.77 16.11
C PHE A 237 -1.60 -4.16 16.02
N ILE A 238 -2.46 -5.13 15.73
CA ILE A 238 -2.06 -6.47 15.30
C ILE A 238 -2.72 -6.83 13.97
N SER A 239 -2.04 -7.66 13.19
CA SER A 239 -2.55 -8.28 11.98
C SER A 239 -2.10 -9.73 11.96
N TYR A 240 -3.02 -10.66 11.71
CA TYR A 240 -2.70 -12.07 11.59
C TYR A 240 -3.34 -12.69 10.37
N GLY A 241 -2.69 -13.71 9.82
CA GLY A 241 -3.19 -14.44 8.67
C GLY A 241 -2.64 -15.86 8.60
N TYR A 242 -3.51 -16.82 8.33
CA TYR A 242 -3.15 -18.21 8.10
C TYR A 242 -3.10 -18.52 6.60
N TYR A 243 -1.98 -19.05 6.14
CA TYR A 243 -1.68 -19.26 4.72
C TYR A 243 -1.50 -20.76 4.43
N PRO A 244 -2.57 -21.50 4.09
CA PRO A 244 -2.50 -22.95 3.85
C PRO A 244 -1.56 -23.31 2.69
N ASP A 245 -1.41 -22.42 1.71
CA ASP A 245 -0.54 -22.60 0.54
C ASP A 245 0.90 -22.10 0.77
N GLY A 246 1.23 -21.72 2.00
CA GLY A 246 2.52 -21.15 2.38
C GLY A 246 2.48 -19.63 2.50
N ILE A 247 3.29 -19.10 3.41
CA ILE A 247 3.39 -17.66 3.68
C ILE A 247 4.06 -16.98 2.46
N PRO A 248 3.48 -15.91 1.91
CA PRO A 248 4.08 -15.17 0.79
C PRO A 248 5.43 -14.58 1.21
N ASP A 249 6.52 -15.15 0.70
CA ASP A 249 7.87 -14.64 0.94
C ASP A 249 8.25 -13.61 -0.15
N LYS A 250 8.60 -12.39 0.26
CA LYS A 250 9.06 -11.33 -0.67
C LYS A 250 10.45 -11.61 -1.25
N PHE A 251 11.17 -12.64 -0.78
CA PHE A 251 12.58 -12.88 -1.14
C PHE A 251 12.87 -13.96 -2.20
N ASN A 252 11.87 -14.54 -2.86
CA ASN A 252 12.12 -15.43 -4.00
C ASN A 252 11.54 -14.91 -5.31
N HIS A 253 12.23 -13.93 -5.90
CA HIS A 253 12.18 -13.72 -7.34
C HIS A 253 13.03 -14.76 -8.08
N GLU A 254 12.98 -16.03 -7.68
CA GLU A 254 13.43 -17.14 -8.51
C GLU A 254 12.26 -17.70 -9.30
N ARG A 255 12.41 -17.59 -10.62
CA ARG A 255 11.60 -18.18 -11.68
C ARG A 255 10.99 -19.54 -11.32
N LYS A 256 9.76 -19.54 -10.82
CA LYS A 256 8.82 -20.63 -11.03
C LYS A 256 7.54 -20.08 -11.62
N GLY A 257 7.32 -20.46 -12.89
CA GLY A 257 6.13 -20.11 -13.65
C GLY A 257 4.89 -20.69 -12.96
N GLY A 258 4.13 -19.80 -12.34
CA GLY A 258 2.76 -19.99 -11.90
C GLY A 258 1.90 -18.93 -12.56
N THR A 259 0.87 -19.38 -13.26
CA THR A 259 -0.03 -18.67 -14.16
C THR A 259 -0.58 -17.35 -13.60
N ASN A 260 0.01 -16.24 -14.03
CA ASN A 260 -0.63 -14.93 -13.95
C ASN A 260 -1.21 -14.61 -15.34
N ASN A 261 -2.53 -14.55 -15.46
CA ASN A 261 -3.21 -14.39 -16.75
C ASN A 261 -2.80 -13.09 -17.46
N ASN A 262 -2.46 -12.05 -16.71
CA ASN A 262 -2.04 -10.75 -17.23
C ASN A 262 -0.57 -10.78 -17.72
N GLY A 263 0.32 -11.46 -17.00
CA GLY A 263 1.70 -11.66 -17.47
C GLY A 263 1.79 -12.54 -18.71
N LYS A 264 0.90 -13.55 -18.80
CA LYS A 264 0.74 -14.39 -19.98
C LYS A 264 0.16 -13.58 -21.15
N LEU A 265 -0.81 -12.69 -20.91
CA LEU A 265 -1.36 -11.77 -21.91
C LEU A 265 -0.30 -10.80 -22.43
N VAL A 266 0.50 -10.19 -21.55
CA VAL A 266 1.60 -9.29 -21.94
C VAL A 266 2.67 -10.05 -22.74
N ALA A 267 3.05 -11.26 -22.33
CA ALA A 267 4.00 -12.08 -23.07
C ALA A 267 3.45 -12.54 -24.44
N ILE A 268 2.15 -12.86 -24.53
CA ILE A 268 1.47 -13.22 -25.80
C ILE A 268 1.34 -11.99 -26.71
N VAL A 269 1.04 -10.81 -26.17
CA VAL A 269 0.92 -9.56 -26.93
C VAL A 269 2.28 -9.10 -27.43
N LEU A 270 3.33 -9.16 -26.60
CA LEU A 270 4.70 -8.82 -27.01
C LEU A 270 5.24 -9.84 -28.03
N GLY A 271 5.01 -11.13 -27.81
CA GLY A 271 5.39 -12.19 -28.76
C GLY A 271 4.63 -12.09 -30.08
N GLY A 272 3.33 -11.81 -30.03
CA GLY A 272 2.48 -11.62 -31.21
C GLY A 272 2.85 -10.36 -31.99
N ALA A 273 3.15 -9.24 -31.32
CA ALA A 273 3.60 -8.01 -31.96
C ALA A 273 4.96 -8.19 -32.65
N ALA A 274 5.90 -8.87 -32.00
CA ALA A 274 7.20 -9.18 -32.61
C ALA A 274 7.06 -10.10 -33.84
N ALA A 275 6.22 -11.14 -33.75
CA ALA A 275 5.98 -12.05 -34.87
C ALA A 275 5.29 -11.36 -36.07
N LEU A 276 4.33 -10.48 -35.82
CA LEU A 276 3.68 -9.69 -36.87
C LEU A 276 4.64 -8.69 -37.51
N PHE A 277 5.51 -8.06 -36.72
CA PHE A 277 6.51 -7.13 -37.23
C PHE A 277 7.57 -7.84 -38.09
N ILE A 278 8.08 -8.98 -37.63
CA ILE A 278 9.02 -9.81 -38.40
C ILE A 278 8.35 -10.36 -39.67
N GLY A 279 7.11 -10.84 -39.57
CA GLY A 279 6.35 -11.31 -40.73
C GLY A 279 6.12 -10.21 -41.77
N TYR A 280 5.86 -8.98 -41.33
CA TYR A 280 5.72 -7.83 -42.22
C TYR A 280 7.04 -7.45 -42.91
N ILE A 281 8.16 -7.47 -42.18
CA ILE A 281 9.50 -7.24 -42.76
C ILE A 281 9.85 -8.32 -43.80
N LEU A 282 9.57 -9.60 -43.50
CA LEU A 282 9.80 -10.71 -44.42
C LEU A 282 8.92 -10.60 -45.67
N PHE A 283 7.64 -10.22 -45.51
CA PHE A 283 6.74 -9.98 -46.63
C PHE A 283 7.23 -8.85 -47.54
N LEU A 284 7.69 -7.72 -46.98
CA LEU A 284 8.28 -6.63 -47.75
C LEU A 284 9.57 -7.06 -48.48
N SER A 285 10.40 -7.90 -47.84
CA SER A 285 11.64 -8.42 -48.42
C SER A 285 11.38 -9.37 -49.59
N LEU A 286 10.38 -10.26 -49.47
CA LEU A 286 9.95 -11.15 -50.55
C LEU A 286 9.34 -10.38 -51.73
N LYS A 287 8.58 -9.31 -51.45
CA LYS A 287 8.03 -8.43 -52.48
C LYS A 287 9.09 -7.65 -53.24
N ASN A 288 10.25 -7.39 -52.62
CA ASN A 288 11.42 -6.81 -53.26
C ASN A 288 12.28 -7.84 -54.02
N LEU A 289 12.25 -9.13 -53.64
CA LEU A 289 12.93 -10.21 -54.36
C LEU A 289 12.19 -10.59 -55.65
N GLY A 290 10.87 -10.72 -55.61
CA GLY A 290 10.05 -11.04 -56.80
C GLY A 290 9.98 -9.94 -57.86
N LYS A 291 10.58 -8.76 -57.60
CA LYS A 291 10.75 -7.70 -58.60
C LYS A 291 12.06 -7.79 -59.38
N LYS A 292 12.94 -8.73 -59.05
CA LYS A 292 14.24 -8.90 -59.73
C LYS A 292 14.26 -9.97 -60.84
N GLU A 293 13.18 -10.73 -61.01
CA GLU A 293 13.11 -11.80 -62.04
C GLU A 293 12.41 -11.38 -63.33
N ASP A 294 11.98 -10.12 -63.47
CA ASP A 294 11.31 -9.61 -64.68
C ASP A 294 12.22 -8.79 -65.62
N ASP A 295 13.55 -8.87 -65.47
CA ASP A 295 14.53 -8.32 -66.42
C ASP A 295 15.44 -9.44 -66.96
N PHE A 296 14.88 -10.31 -67.81
CA PHE A 296 15.61 -11.00 -68.89
C PHE A 296 14.66 -11.41 -70.03
#